data_AF-A0A956AQD0-F1
#
_entry.id   AF-A0A956AQD0-F1
#
_cell.length_a   1.000
_cell.length_b   1.000
_cell.length_c   1.000
_cell.angle_alpha   90.00
_cell.angle_beta   90.00
_cell.angle_gamma   90.00
#
_symmetry.space_group_name_H-M   'P 1'
#
loop_
_entity.id
_entity.type
_entity.pdbx_description
1 polymer ?
#
loop_
_entity_poly.entity_id
_entity_poly.type
_entity_poly.pdbx_seq_one_letter_code
_entity_poly.pdbx_strand_id
1 'polypeptide(L)'
;MKEPFHFAWSQRYATPPSHLVVAGEELRLTRGERVQTVSLAAFATGALHEEVLAAFDFQTLVEALALALPDAAPLRRDGAPEGERGRSSTPRVFGGGRGSSGVVFILGRRVSGHALEHRFDLSFEEFLRDGLLPAAASAIGADDLEKVRSAVRQLSALDCMCDTGCETPEQHGGLVSLIRRDHPAATVDFNVTVARCQVCGGLWSFQSVGDSHYSYEYTVRRVVSVPAAALRGACASDGA
;
A
#
# COMPACT_ATOMS: atom_id res chain seq x y z
N MET A 1 -0.77 8.51 -31.84
CA MET A 1 -1.79 8.53 -30.79
C MET A 1 -1.21 7.81 -29.59
N LYS A 2 -1.17 8.43 -28.40
CA LYS A 2 -0.71 7.77 -27.18
C LYS A 2 -1.82 6.82 -26.70
N GLU A 3 -1.48 5.57 -26.44
CA GLU A 3 -2.44 4.55 -26.05
C GLU A 3 -2.98 4.80 -24.64
N PRO A 4 -4.27 4.51 -24.38
CA PRO A 4 -4.87 4.81 -23.09
C PRO A 4 -4.35 3.87 -21.99
N PHE A 5 -4.16 4.43 -20.81
CA PHE A 5 -4.06 3.73 -19.53
C PHE A 5 -5.26 2.81 -19.29
N HIS A 6 -5.10 1.71 -18.57
CA HIS A 6 -6.23 0.95 -18.05
C HIS A 6 -6.00 0.43 -16.61
N PHE A 7 -6.89 0.85 -15.71
CA PHE A 7 -7.08 0.24 -14.40
C PHE A 7 -8.49 -0.34 -14.36
N ALA A 8 -8.62 -1.57 -13.88
CA ALA A 8 -9.92 -2.20 -13.70
C ALA A 8 -10.00 -2.92 -12.37
N TRP A 9 -11.15 -2.76 -11.74
CA TRP A 9 -11.54 -3.47 -10.54
C TRP A 9 -12.92 -4.09 -10.75
N SER A 10 -13.12 -5.28 -10.21
CA SER A 10 -14.40 -5.99 -10.27
C SER A 10 -14.69 -6.72 -8.98
N GLN A 11 -15.86 -6.48 -8.40
CA GLN A 11 -16.41 -7.32 -7.32
C GLN A 11 -17.46 -8.25 -7.92
N ARG A 12 -16.97 -9.40 -8.38
CA ARG A 12 -17.77 -10.41 -9.11
C ARG A 12 -18.85 -11.08 -8.26
N TYR A 13 -18.66 -11.11 -6.94
CA TYR A 13 -19.54 -11.82 -5.99
C TYR A 13 -20.60 -10.92 -5.33
N ALA A 14 -20.66 -9.63 -5.68
CA ALA A 14 -21.76 -8.77 -5.26
C ALA A 14 -22.98 -8.98 -6.16
N THR A 15 -24.19 -8.85 -5.61
CA THR A 15 -25.44 -8.87 -6.39
C THR A 15 -26.15 -7.53 -6.26
N PRO A 16 -26.22 -6.72 -7.33
CA PRO A 16 -25.59 -6.93 -8.65
C PRO A 16 -24.06 -6.69 -8.61
N PRO A 17 -23.30 -7.27 -9.58
CA PRO A 17 -21.85 -7.12 -9.63
C PRO A 17 -21.45 -5.67 -9.91
N SER A 18 -20.34 -5.26 -9.29
CA SER A 18 -19.77 -3.92 -9.42
C SER A 18 -18.46 -3.96 -10.21
N HIS A 19 -18.32 -3.04 -11.17
CA HIS A 19 -17.12 -2.88 -11.99
C HIS A 19 -16.71 -1.40 -12.03
N LEU A 20 -15.42 -1.15 -11.86
CA LEU A 20 -14.82 0.17 -12.01
C LEU A 20 -13.69 0.07 -13.02
N VAL A 21 -13.73 0.93 -14.04
CA VAL A 21 -12.69 1.03 -15.05
C VAL A 21 -12.24 2.48 -15.16
N VAL A 22 -10.94 2.73 -15.04
CA VAL A 22 -10.30 3.99 -15.42
C VAL A 22 -9.58 3.76 -16.74
N ALA A 23 -10.01 4.47 -17.77
CA ALA A 23 -9.43 4.40 -19.11
C ALA A 23 -9.19 5.81 -19.67
N GLY A 24 -7.94 6.13 -19.97
CA GLY A 24 -7.57 7.49 -20.43
C GLY A 24 -7.90 8.57 -19.39
N GLU A 25 -8.80 9.49 -19.74
CA GLU A 25 -9.30 10.58 -18.88
C GLU A 25 -10.73 10.31 -18.36
N GLU A 26 -11.22 9.09 -18.49
CA GLU A 26 -12.57 8.71 -18.10
C GLU A 26 -12.56 7.63 -17.01
N LEU A 27 -13.52 7.75 -16.10
CA LEU A 27 -13.90 6.75 -15.12
C LEU A 27 -15.27 6.22 -15.50
N ARG A 28 -15.38 4.90 -15.63
CA ARG A 28 -16.63 4.18 -15.82
C ARG A 28 -16.92 3.30 -14.61
N LEU A 29 -18.07 3.51 -14.00
CA LEU A 29 -18.60 2.71 -12.89
C LEU A 29 -19.83 1.96 -13.41
N THR A 30 -19.91 0.67 -13.12
CA THR A 30 -21.04 -0.18 -13.52
C THR A 30 -21.50 -1.01 -12.34
N ARG A 31 -22.82 -1.06 -12.11
CA ARG A 31 -23.45 -1.90 -11.09
C ARG A 31 -24.76 -2.46 -11.65
N GLY A 32 -24.75 -3.74 -12.05
CA GLY A 32 -25.86 -4.31 -12.81
C GLY A 32 -26.10 -3.54 -14.10
N GLU A 33 -27.33 -3.07 -14.32
CA GLU A 33 -27.69 -2.26 -15.51
C GLU A 33 -27.31 -0.77 -15.37
N ARG A 34 -26.96 -0.31 -14.17
CA ARG A 34 -26.60 1.09 -13.94
C ARG A 34 -25.16 1.33 -14.38
N VAL A 35 -24.97 2.30 -15.26
CA VAL A 35 -23.66 2.73 -15.75
C VAL A 35 -23.53 4.23 -15.55
N GLN A 36 -22.45 4.65 -14.90
CA GLN A 36 -22.05 6.05 -14.81
C GLN A 36 -20.68 6.21 -15.47
N THR A 37 -20.56 7.19 -16.35
CA THR A 37 -19.28 7.59 -16.95
C THR A 37 -19.03 9.05 -16.62
N VAL A 38 -17.87 9.35 -16.06
CA VAL A 38 -17.45 10.71 -15.69
C VAL A 38 -16.00 10.93 -16.09
N SER A 39 -15.61 12.18 -16.36
CA SER A 39 -14.19 12.49 -16.53
C SER A 39 -13.45 12.35 -15.20
N LEU A 40 -12.15 12.04 -15.24
CA LEU A 40 -11.31 11.97 -14.04
C LEU A 40 -11.25 13.33 -13.32
N ALA A 41 -11.31 14.44 -14.06
CA ALA A 41 -11.40 15.78 -13.47
C ALA A 41 -12.71 15.96 -12.68
N ALA A 42 -13.85 15.58 -13.25
CA ALA A 42 -15.15 15.67 -12.56
C ALA A 42 -15.20 14.75 -11.34
N PHE A 43 -14.69 13.52 -11.48
CA PHE A 43 -14.56 12.57 -10.38
C PHE A 43 -13.69 13.10 -9.25
N ALA A 44 -12.55 13.72 -9.56
CA ALA A 44 -11.68 14.34 -8.57
C ALA A 44 -12.34 15.47 -7.78
N THR A 45 -13.35 16.12 -8.38
CA THR A 45 -14.19 17.13 -7.70
C THR A 45 -15.41 16.57 -6.97
N GLY A 46 -15.58 15.25 -6.93
CA GLY A 46 -16.67 14.59 -6.19
C GLY A 46 -17.95 14.33 -7.00
N ALA A 47 -17.89 14.35 -8.33
CA ALA A 47 -19.07 14.12 -9.18
C ALA A 47 -19.45 12.63 -9.27
N LEU A 48 -20.02 12.08 -8.20
CA LEU A 48 -20.48 10.68 -8.12
C LEU A 48 -21.87 10.58 -7.52
N HIS A 49 -22.67 9.63 -8.03
CA HIS A 49 -23.93 9.29 -7.40
C HIS A 49 -23.70 8.49 -6.10
N GLU A 50 -24.39 8.85 -5.02
CA GLU A 50 -24.27 8.20 -3.70
C GLU A 50 -24.54 6.68 -3.75
N GLU A 51 -25.49 6.24 -4.55
CA GLU A 51 -25.82 4.81 -4.70
C GLU A 51 -24.71 4.00 -5.40
N VAL A 52 -23.93 4.67 -6.25
CA VAL A 52 -22.75 4.09 -6.91
C VAL A 52 -21.60 4.07 -5.91
N LEU A 53 -21.37 5.15 -5.16
CA LEU A 53 -20.38 5.20 -4.07
C LEU A 53 -20.58 4.09 -3.03
N ALA A 54 -21.82 3.85 -2.61
CA ALA A 54 -22.15 2.79 -1.65
C ALA A 54 -21.87 1.36 -2.17
N ALA A 55 -21.59 1.19 -3.46
CA ALA A 55 -21.36 -0.10 -4.09
C ALA A 55 -19.88 -0.51 -4.20
N PHE A 56 -18.96 0.40 -3.92
CA PHE A 56 -17.52 0.17 -4.01
C PHE A 56 -16.91 0.31 -2.62
N ASP A 57 -15.91 -0.50 -2.31
CA ASP A 57 -15.14 -0.29 -1.09
C ASP A 57 -14.37 1.03 -1.17
N PHE A 58 -14.22 1.68 -0.02
CA PHE A 58 -13.58 2.99 0.08
C PHE A 58 -12.15 2.98 -0.46
N GLN A 59 -11.40 1.88 -0.26
CA GLN A 59 -10.04 1.74 -0.77
C GLN A 59 -10.00 1.78 -2.31
N THR A 60 -10.89 1.08 -2.99
CA THR A 60 -11.02 1.12 -4.46
C THR A 60 -11.34 2.52 -4.99
N LEU A 61 -12.21 3.26 -4.30
CA LEU A 61 -12.55 4.63 -4.69
C LEU A 61 -11.36 5.57 -4.55
N VAL A 62 -10.60 5.44 -3.46
CA VAL A 62 -9.39 6.26 -3.23
C VAL A 62 -8.28 5.91 -4.23
N GLU A 63 -8.15 4.65 -4.63
CA GLU A 63 -7.23 4.25 -5.70
C GLU A 63 -7.58 4.85 -7.06
N ALA A 64 -8.86 4.78 -7.45
CA ALA A 64 -9.33 5.45 -8.65
C ALA A 64 -9.07 6.96 -8.58
N LEU A 65 -9.24 7.56 -7.40
CA LEU A 65 -9.01 9.00 -7.20
C LEU A 65 -7.52 9.34 -7.32
N ALA A 66 -6.64 8.52 -6.75
CA ALA A 66 -5.20 8.68 -6.89
C ALA A 66 -4.78 8.67 -8.36
N LEU A 67 -5.35 7.78 -9.17
CA LEU A 67 -5.10 7.70 -10.61
C LEU A 67 -5.65 8.90 -11.38
N ALA A 68 -6.72 9.53 -10.89
CA ALA A 68 -7.28 10.76 -11.46
C ALA A 68 -6.41 12.00 -11.22
N LEU A 69 -5.51 11.98 -10.24
CA LEU A 69 -4.70 13.15 -9.89
C LEU A 69 -3.65 13.47 -10.98
N PRO A 70 -3.26 14.75 -11.13
CA PRO A 70 -2.20 15.15 -12.06
C PRO A 70 -0.87 14.43 -11.82
N ASP A 71 -0.50 14.21 -10.57
CA ASP A 71 0.77 13.56 -10.19
C ASP A 71 0.85 12.08 -10.59
N ALA A 72 -0.30 11.46 -10.86
CA ALA A 72 -0.39 10.11 -11.40
C ALA A 72 -0.31 10.07 -12.94
N ALA A 73 -0.20 11.21 -13.64
CA ALA A 73 -0.13 11.25 -15.10
C ALA A 73 1.02 10.41 -15.70
N PRO A 74 2.25 10.35 -15.12
CA PRO A 74 3.30 9.45 -15.62
C PRO A 74 2.91 7.98 -15.49
N LEU A 75 2.28 7.59 -14.37
CA LEU A 75 1.81 6.23 -14.14
C LEU A 75 0.72 5.84 -15.14
N ARG A 76 -0.12 6.81 -15.53
CA ARG A 76 -1.12 6.61 -16.57
C ARG A 76 -0.50 6.36 -17.95
N ARG A 77 0.59 7.03 -18.27
CA ARG A 77 1.23 6.91 -19.59
C ARG A 77 2.05 5.63 -19.74
N ASP A 78 2.82 5.30 -18.71
CA ASP A 78 3.91 4.33 -18.83
C ASP A 78 3.60 3.02 -18.09
N GLY A 79 2.50 2.98 -17.32
CA GLY A 79 2.20 1.90 -16.39
C GLY A 79 3.12 1.93 -15.17
N ALA A 80 2.76 1.17 -14.13
CA ALA A 80 3.70 0.86 -13.06
C ALA A 80 4.50 -0.38 -13.49
N PRO A 81 5.83 -0.39 -13.43
CA PRO A 81 6.59 -1.58 -13.77
C PRO A 81 6.14 -2.73 -12.86
N GLU A 82 5.95 -3.92 -13.45
CA GLU A 82 5.82 -5.13 -12.67
C GLU A 82 7.17 -5.35 -11.98
N GLY A 83 7.20 -5.16 -10.66
CA GLY A 83 8.35 -5.52 -9.86
C GLY A 83 8.43 -7.04 -9.84
N GLU A 84 9.64 -7.59 -9.81
CA GLU A 84 9.84 -9.03 -9.66
C GLU A 84 8.97 -9.57 -8.51
N ARG A 85 8.03 -10.44 -8.89
CA ARG A 85 6.99 -10.97 -8.00
C ARG A 85 7.63 -11.97 -7.04
N GLY A 86 7.30 -11.88 -5.75
CA GLY A 86 7.57 -12.97 -4.80
C GLY A 86 8.77 -12.79 -3.87
N ARG A 87 9.00 -11.58 -3.35
CA ARG A 87 9.94 -11.41 -2.23
C ARG A 87 9.35 -12.03 -0.97
N SER A 88 10.20 -12.62 -0.13
CA SER A 88 9.77 -13.14 1.17
C SER A 88 9.26 -11.99 2.04
N SER A 89 8.11 -12.19 2.68
CA SER A 89 7.66 -11.29 3.73
C SER A 89 8.68 -11.29 4.87
N THR A 90 9.09 -10.10 5.29
CA THR A 90 10.02 -9.94 6.42
C THR A 90 9.27 -9.23 7.54
N PRO A 91 9.28 -9.71 8.80
CA PRO A 91 8.62 -9.02 9.90
C PRO A 91 9.14 -7.59 10.11
N ARG A 92 8.26 -6.69 10.56
CA ARG A 92 8.57 -5.27 10.79
C ARG A 92 8.48 -4.85 12.25
N VAL A 93 7.84 -5.66 13.09
CA VAL A 93 7.66 -5.38 14.52
C VAL A 93 8.08 -6.61 15.30
N PHE A 94 8.88 -6.41 16.34
CA PHE A 94 9.41 -7.46 17.21
C PHE A 94 9.18 -7.05 18.67
N GLY A 95 8.71 -7.96 19.51
CA GLY A 95 8.31 -7.65 20.88
C GLY A 95 6.98 -6.90 20.98
N GLY A 96 6.78 -6.14 22.07
CA GLY A 96 5.58 -5.33 22.26
C GLY A 96 4.31 -6.07 22.72
N GLY A 97 4.41 -7.37 23.04
CA GLY A 97 3.31 -8.12 23.66
C GLY A 97 3.04 -7.73 25.12
N ARG A 98 1.95 -8.24 25.71
CA ARG A 98 1.64 -8.03 27.14
C ARG A 98 2.82 -8.46 28.02
N GLY A 99 3.32 -7.55 28.85
CA GLY A 99 4.46 -7.78 29.74
C GLY A 99 5.83 -7.67 29.06
N SER A 100 5.90 -7.24 27.80
CA SER A 100 7.17 -7.06 27.09
C SER A 100 7.95 -5.85 27.64
N SER A 101 9.26 -6.02 27.82
CA SER A 101 10.20 -4.99 28.26
C SER A 101 10.69 -4.07 27.14
N GLY A 102 10.21 -4.27 25.90
CA GLY A 102 10.56 -3.41 24.78
C GLY A 102 9.88 -3.81 23.47
N VAL A 103 10.06 -2.97 22.46
CA VAL A 103 9.58 -3.20 21.10
C VAL A 103 10.59 -2.63 20.11
N VAL A 104 10.82 -3.37 19.04
CA VAL A 104 11.68 -2.98 17.92
C VAL A 104 10.80 -2.89 16.67
N PHE A 105 10.92 -1.77 15.97
CA PHE A 105 10.30 -1.51 14.68
C PHE A 105 11.39 -1.42 13.61
N ILE A 106 11.10 -1.99 12.45
CA ILE A 106 11.82 -1.73 11.22
C ILE A 106 10.97 -0.77 10.40
N LEU A 107 11.38 0.49 10.32
CA LEU A 107 10.70 1.56 9.60
C LEU A 107 11.61 2.06 8.49
N GLY A 108 11.28 1.74 7.24
CA GLY A 108 12.17 1.99 6.11
C GLY A 108 13.51 1.29 6.29
N ARG A 109 14.61 2.06 6.23
CA ARG A 109 15.98 1.55 6.44
C ARG A 109 16.51 1.83 7.85
N ARG A 110 15.61 1.84 8.84
CA ARG A 110 15.93 2.13 10.24
C ARG A 110 15.38 1.06 11.18
N VAL A 111 16.14 0.80 12.25
CA VAL A 111 15.75 0.00 13.41
C VAL A 111 15.49 0.98 14.54
N SER A 112 14.22 1.15 14.89
CA SER A 112 13.77 2.14 15.87
C SER A 112 12.97 1.45 16.95
N GLY A 113 12.95 1.98 18.17
CA GLY A 113 12.17 1.36 19.23
C GLY A 113 12.54 1.83 20.62
N HIS A 114 12.07 1.08 21.60
CA HIS A 114 12.44 1.29 22.98
C HIS A 114 12.55 -0.03 23.72
N ALA A 115 13.41 -0.05 24.74
CA ALA A 115 13.54 -1.16 25.67
C ALA A 115 13.89 -0.58 27.05
N LEU A 116 13.08 -0.90 28.06
CA LEU A 116 13.13 -0.27 29.38
C LEU A 116 13.06 1.27 29.24
N GLU A 117 14.10 1.99 29.69
CA GLU A 117 14.22 3.45 29.61
C GLU A 117 14.99 3.93 28.37
N HIS A 118 15.49 3.01 27.55
CA HIS A 118 16.32 3.34 26.39
C HIS A 118 15.47 3.41 25.12
N ARG A 119 15.52 4.56 24.45
CA ARG A 119 15.03 4.72 23.07
C ARG A 119 16.21 4.61 22.12
N PHE A 120 15.99 4.01 20.95
CA PHE A 120 16.99 3.91 19.90
C PHE A 120 16.35 4.14 18.54
N ASP A 121 17.14 4.70 17.64
CA ASP A 121 16.77 4.88 16.24
C ASP A 121 18.07 4.86 15.42
N LEU A 122 18.36 3.71 14.82
CA LEU A 122 19.61 3.42 14.13
C LEU A 122 19.33 3.14 12.67
N SER A 123 20.21 3.58 11.77
CA SER A 123 20.23 3.04 10.41
C SER A 123 20.55 1.55 10.42
N PHE A 124 20.21 0.86 9.33
CA PHE A 124 20.60 -0.55 9.15
C PHE A 124 22.12 -0.76 9.28
N GLU A 125 22.93 0.15 8.75
CA GLU A 125 24.39 0.07 8.81
C GLU A 125 24.91 0.19 10.24
N GLU A 126 24.43 1.19 11.00
CA GLU A 126 24.77 1.36 12.41
C GLU A 126 24.34 0.16 13.24
N PHE A 127 23.12 -0.34 13.03
CA PHE A 127 22.63 -1.51 13.76
C PHE A 127 23.43 -2.79 13.45
N LEU A 128 23.82 -3.00 12.19
CA LEU A 128 24.61 -4.18 11.82
C LEU A 128 26.03 -4.11 12.37
N ARG A 129 26.64 -2.91 12.41
CA ARG A 129 27.99 -2.67 12.92
C ARG A 129 28.06 -2.71 14.44
N ASP A 130 27.19 -1.95 15.10
CA ASP A 130 27.31 -1.62 16.53
C ASP A 130 26.29 -2.39 17.39
N GLY A 131 25.18 -2.85 16.80
CA GLY A 131 24.07 -3.46 17.54
C GLY A 131 23.29 -2.45 18.40
N LEU A 132 22.49 -2.97 19.33
CA LEU A 132 21.87 -2.13 20.37
C LEU A 132 22.81 -2.02 21.58
N LEU A 133 22.58 -1.01 22.41
CA LEU A 133 23.19 -0.92 23.74
C LEU A 133 22.94 -2.21 24.54
N PRO A 134 23.91 -2.72 25.32
CA PRO A 134 23.78 -4.00 26.03
C PRO A 134 22.52 -4.11 26.91
N ALA A 135 22.12 -3.03 27.58
CA ALA A 135 20.91 -3.01 28.40
C ALA A 135 19.62 -3.20 27.57
N ALA A 136 19.51 -2.48 26.44
CA ALA A 136 18.39 -2.64 25.51
C ALA A 136 18.40 -4.03 24.86
N ALA A 137 19.59 -4.50 24.45
CA ALA A 137 19.75 -5.81 23.85
C ALA A 137 19.30 -6.94 24.81
N SER A 138 19.74 -6.88 26.07
CA SER A 138 19.32 -7.84 27.10
C SER A 138 17.82 -7.82 27.34
N ALA A 139 17.18 -6.65 27.29
CA ALA A 139 15.74 -6.50 27.53
C ALA A 139 14.87 -6.97 26.36
N ILE A 140 15.36 -6.89 25.12
CA ILE A 140 14.69 -7.47 23.94
C ILE A 140 14.88 -8.99 23.89
N GLY A 141 16.06 -9.48 24.30
CA GLY A 141 16.39 -10.90 24.29
C GLY A 141 17.09 -11.35 23.01
N ALA A 142 17.93 -12.38 23.12
CA ALA A 142 18.82 -12.82 22.06
C ALA A 142 18.08 -13.32 20.81
N ASP A 143 16.99 -14.07 20.99
CA ASP A 143 16.22 -14.65 19.88
C ASP A 143 15.58 -13.57 19.01
N ASP A 144 14.93 -12.58 19.62
CA ASP A 144 14.29 -11.49 18.87
C ASP A 144 15.34 -10.56 18.24
N LEU A 145 16.48 -10.32 18.90
CA LEU A 145 17.58 -9.58 18.28
C LEU A 145 18.15 -10.28 17.05
N GLU A 146 18.29 -11.61 17.06
CA GLU A 146 18.78 -12.32 15.87
C GLU A 146 17.73 -12.29 14.75
N LYS A 147 16.43 -12.34 15.07
CA LYS A 147 15.37 -12.13 14.07
C LYS A 147 15.43 -10.72 13.47
N VAL A 148 15.63 -9.68 14.30
CA VAL A 148 15.82 -8.31 13.82
C VAL A 148 17.05 -8.23 12.92
N ARG A 149 18.18 -8.82 13.32
CA ARG A 149 19.42 -8.83 12.53
C ARG A 149 19.26 -9.56 11.20
N SER A 150 18.57 -10.69 11.19
CA SER A 150 18.23 -11.43 9.98
C SER A 150 17.36 -10.59 9.04
N ALA A 151 16.30 -9.96 9.58
CA ALA A 151 15.43 -9.07 8.82
C ALA A 151 16.20 -7.88 8.22
N VAL A 152 17.03 -7.21 9.01
CA VAL A 152 17.85 -6.09 8.54
C VAL A 152 18.80 -6.52 7.43
N ARG A 153 19.46 -7.67 7.55
CA ARG A 153 20.35 -8.20 6.49
C ARG A 153 19.59 -8.45 5.18
N GLN A 154 18.41 -9.08 5.25
CA GLN A 154 17.57 -9.36 4.08
C GLN A 154 17.16 -8.06 3.38
N LEU A 155 16.67 -7.09 4.15
CA LEU A 155 16.16 -5.83 3.61
C LEU A 155 17.28 -4.90 3.13
N SER A 156 18.46 -4.96 3.73
CA SER A 156 19.61 -4.14 3.35
C SER A 156 20.07 -4.41 1.92
N ALA A 157 19.92 -5.65 1.44
CA ALA A 157 20.30 -6.08 0.11
C ALA A 157 19.34 -5.62 -1.00
N LEU A 158 18.20 -5.02 -0.64
CA LEU A 158 17.18 -4.59 -1.59
C LEU A 158 17.29 -3.08 -1.86
N ASP A 159 17.05 -2.70 -3.12
CA ASP A 159 16.96 -1.30 -3.53
C ASP A 159 15.70 -0.60 -2.99
N CYS A 160 14.62 -1.36 -2.77
CA CYS A 160 13.38 -0.87 -2.18
C CYS A 160 12.62 -1.94 -1.40
N MET A 161 11.67 -1.53 -0.55
CA MET A 161 10.88 -2.41 0.30
C MET A 161 9.57 -2.91 -0.35
N CYS A 162 9.36 -2.68 -1.65
CA CYS A 162 8.20 -3.22 -2.36
C CYS A 162 8.16 -4.75 -2.25
N ASP A 163 6.94 -5.29 -2.11
CA ASP A 163 6.64 -6.73 -2.05
C ASP A 163 7.29 -7.47 -0.85
N THR A 164 7.79 -6.76 0.17
CA THR A 164 8.44 -7.37 1.36
C THR A 164 7.52 -7.55 2.57
N GLY A 165 6.21 -7.41 2.38
CA GLY A 165 5.21 -7.51 3.44
C GLY A 165 5.02 -6.24 4.29
N CYS A 166 5.37 -5.06 3.76
CA CYS A 166 5.08 -3.80 4.44
C CYS A 166 3.56 -3.58 4.58
N GLU A 167 3.10 -3.33 5.80
CA GLU A 167 1.72 -3.03 6.18
C GLU A 167 1.43 -1.52 6.17
N THR A 168 2.46 -0.67 6.28
CA THR A 168 2.30 0.78 6.29
C THR A 168 3.32 1.48 5.37
N PRO A 169 3.05 2.73 4.97
CA PRO A 169 4.01 3.52 4.20
C PRO A 169 5.35 3.72 4.91
N GLU A 170 5.33 3.88 6.24
CA GLU A 170 6.50 4.09 7.09
C GLU A 170 7.37 2.82 7.13
N GLN A 171 6.76 1.64 7.18
CA GLN A 171 7.50 0.38 7.08
C GLN A 171 8.24 0.25 5.75
N HIS A 172 7.72 0.83 4.66
CA HIS A 172 8.44 0.90 3.38
C HIS A 172 9.51 2.01 3.39
N GLY A 173 9.20 3.20 3.93
CA GLY A 173 10.11 4.33 4.11
C GLY A 173 10.64 5.02 2.85
N GLY A 174 10.17 4.64 1.66
CA GLY A 174 10.64 5.13 0.35
C GLY A 174 9.51 5.41 -0.62
N LEU A 175 8.35 5.79 -0.07
CA LEU A 175 7.13 6.06 -0.82
C LEU A 175 6.84 7.57 -0.83
N VAL A 176 6.30 8.06 -1.94
CA VAL A 176 5.69 9.39 -2.05
C VAL A 176 4.18 9.21 -1.99
N SER A 177 3.54 9.76 -0.98
CA SER A 177 2.08 9.81 -0.89
C SER A 177 1.51 10.62 -2.04
N LEU A 178 0.61 10.03 -2.82
CA LEU A 178 -0.16 10.74 -3.84
C LEU A 178 -1.44 11.31 -3.23
N ILE A 179 -2.09 10.52 -2.38
CA ILE A 179 -3.29 10.93 -1.68
C ILE A 179 -3.45 10.13 -0.39
N ARG A 180 -3.96 10.80 0.64
CA ARG A 180 -4.55 10.19 1.82
C ARG A 180 -5.98 10.66 1.94
N ARG A 181 -6.89 9.73 2.22
CA ARG A 181 -8.29 10.02 2.52
C ARG A 181 -8.72 9.28 3.77
N ASP A 182 -9.36 10.02 4.67
CA ASP A 182 -10.05 9.46 5.83
C ASP A 182 -11.51 9.20 5.45
N HIS A 183 -12.07 8.10 5.93
CA HIS A 183 -13.42 7.70 5.62
C HIS A 183 -14.41 8.65 6.33
N PRO A 184 -15.26 9.38 5.60
CA PRO A 184 -16.01 10.52 6.15
C PRO A 184 -17.08 10.13 7.17
N ALA A 185 -17.51 8.87 7.16
CA ALA A 185 -18.54 8.35 8.05
C ALA A 185 -18.04 7.25 9.00
N ALA A 186 -16.73 7.05 9.13
CA ALA A 186 -16.20 6.02 10.02
C ALA A 186 -16.27 6.47 11.49
N THR A 187 -16.62 5.54 12.37
CA THR A 187 -16.67 5.75 13.83
C THR A 187 -15.33 5.53 14.53
N VAL A 188 -14.33 5.05 13.77
CA VAL A 188 -12.96 4.77 14.19
C VAL A 188 -12.01 5.34 13.15
N ASP A 189 -10.71 5.30 13.41
CA ASP A 189 -9.73 5.72 12.39
C ASP A 189 -9.81 4.77 11.21
N PHE A 190 -10.29 5.28 10.09
CA PHE A 190 -10.29 4.57 8.83
C PHE A 190 -9.71 5.48 7.77
N ASN A 191 -8.52 5.13 7.29
CA ASN A 191 -7.85 5.87 6.24
C ASN A 191 -7.29 4.96 5.15
N VAL A 192 -7.20 5.51 3.95
CA VAL A 192 -6.54 4.89 2.82
C VAL A 192 -5.50 5.87 2.29
N THR A 193 -4.27 5.39 2.18
CA THR A 193 -3.15 6.13 1.57
C THR A 193 -2.72 5.41 0.31
N VAL A 194 -2.69 6.13 -0.82
CA VAL A 194 -2.13 5.63 -2.07
C VAL A 194 -0.81 6.33 -2.31
N ALA A 195 0.24 5.55 -2.53
CA ALA A 195 1.59 6.05 -2.60
C ALA A 195 2.42 5.33 -3.68
N ARG A 196 3.40 6.04 -4.22
CA ARG A 196 4.32 5.54 -5.26
C ARG A 196 5.71 5.33 -4.68
N CYS A 197 6.32 4.18 -4.96
CA CYS A 197 7.73 3.93 -4.64
C CYS A 197 8.65 4.86 -5.44
N GLN A 198 9.57 5.53 -4.75
CA GLN A 198 10.54 6.43 -5.38
C GLN A 198 11.58 5.69 -6.22
N VAL A 199 11.83 4.41 -5.90
CA VAL A 199 12.88 3.61 -6.54
C VAL A 199 12.34 2.85 -7.74
N CYS A 200 11.35 1.98 -7.54
CA CYS A 200 10.81 1.16 -8.61
C CYS A 200 9.57 1.76 -9.28
N GLY A 201 9.00 2.87 -8.78
CA GLY A 201 7.80 3.47 -9.35
C GLY A 201 6.49 2.70 -9.09
N GLY A 202 6.55 1.56 -8.39
CA GLY A 202 5.37 0.75 -8.05
C GLY A 202 4.33 1.52 -7.23
N LEU A 203 3.05 1.27 -7.51
CA LEU A 203 1.92 1.94 -6.86
C LEU A 203 1.28 1.03 -5.81
N TRP A 204 1.06 1.57 -4.62
CA TRP A 204 0.60 0.82 -3.45
C TRP A 204 -0.53 1.56 -2.75
N SER A 205 -1.46 0.79 -2.23
CA SER A 205 -2.60 1.24 -1.44
C SER A 205 -2.52 0.62 -0.06
N PHE A 206 -2.51 1.46 0.96
CA PHE A 206 -2.43 1.10 2.37
C PHE A 206 -3.72 1.55 3.05
N GLN A 207 -4.50 0.59 3.52
CA GLN A 207 -5.67 0.83 4.35
C GLN A 207 -5.32 0.53 5.81
N SER A 208 -5.76 1.42 6.69
CA SER A 208 -5.67 1.30 8.14
C SER A 208 -7.07 1.50 8.71
N VAL A 209 -7.55 0.54 9.50
CA VAL A 209 -8.83 0.60 10.22
C VAL A 209 -8.59 0.23 11.67
N GLY A 210 -8.98 1.06 12.62
CA GLY A 210 -8.86 0.72 14.03
C GLY A 210 -8.99 1.92 14.94
N ASP A 211 -8.69 1.69 16.22
CA ASP A 211 -8.58 2.75 17.20
C ASP A 211 -7.40 2.47 18.13
N SER A 212 -6.95 3.52 18.83
CA SER A 212 -5.83 3.43 19.77
C SER A 212 -6.10 2.56 21.01
N HIS A 213 -7.35 2.13 21.24
CA HIS A 213 -7.74 1.39 22.45
C HIS A 213 -7.68 -0.13 22.25
N TYR A 214 -7.96 -0.62 21.03
CA TYR A 214 -7.97 -2.05 20.74
C TYR A 214 -6.80 -2.47 19.84
N SER A 215 -6.88 -2.15 18.56
CA SER A 215 -5.91 -2.54 17.55
C SER A 215 -6.19 -1.86 16.23
N TYR A 216 -5.18 -1.85 15.35
CA TYR A 216 -5.33 -1.50 13.95
C TYR A 216 -5.23 -2.74 13.08
N GLU A 217 -6.13 -2.84 12.12
CA GLU A 217 -6.07 -3.75 10.99
C GLU A 217 -5.48 -3.02 9.78
N TYR A 218 -4.51 -3.66 9.14
CA TYR A 218 -3.85 -3.13 7.95
C TYR A 218 -4.16 -4.00 6.74
N THR A 219 -4.56 -3.37 5.64
CA THR A 219 -4.73 -4.05 4.35
C THR A 219 -3.87 -3.34 3.32
N VAL A 220 -2.97 -4.08 2.69
CA VAL A 220 -2.08 -3.54 1.67
C VAL A 220 -2.29 -4.26 0.36
N ARG A 221 -2.45 -3.50 -0.71
CA ARG A 221 -2.53 -4.05 -2.06
C ARG A 221 -1.78 -3.19 -3.06
N ARG A 222 -1.23 -3.86 -4.06
CA ARG A 222 -0.62 -3.21 -5.21
C ARG A 222 -1.73 -2.67 -6.11
N VAL A 223 -1.61 -1.42 -6.52
CA VAL A 223 -2.53 -0.83 -7.50
C VAL A 223 -2.02 -1.20 -8.89
N VAL A 224 -2.57 -2.27 -9.44
CA VAL A 224 -2.17 -2.77 -10.76
C VAL A 224 -2.79 -1.88 -11.81
N SER A 225 -1.93 -1.22 -12.57
CA SER A 225 -2.35 -0.46 -13.74
C SER A 225 -1.51 -0.86 -14.94
N VAL A 226 -2.19 -1.21 -16.02
CA VAL A 226 -1.57 -1.75 -17.22
C VAL A 226 -1.81 -0.80 -18.39
N PRO A 227 -0.83 -0.64 -19.30
CA PRO A 227 -1.09 0.00 -20.59
C PRO A 227 -2.19 -0.77 -21.33
N ALA A 228 -3.13 -0.09 -22.00
CA ALA A 228 -4.24 -0.80 -22.69
C ALA A 228 -3.76 -1.80 -23.77
N ALA A 229 -2.55 -1.65 -24.30
CA ALA A 229 -1.95 -2.64 -25.21
C ALA A 229 -1.79 -4.03 -24.57
N ALA A 230 -1.47 -4.10 -23.27
CA ALA A 230 -1.28 -5.36 -22.56
C ALA A 230 -2.60 -6.15 -22.37
N LEU A 231 -3.76 -5.47 -22.43
CA LEU A 231 -5.07 -6.11 -22.27
C LEU A 231 -5.57 -6.78 -23.55
N ARG A 232 -5.10 -6.33 -24.72
CA ARG A 232 -5.48 -6.94 -26.00
C ARG A 232 -4.88 -8.33 -26.19
N GLY A 233 -3.81 -8.68 -25.48
CA GLY A 233 -3.21 -10.01 -25.50
C GLY A 233 -3.93 -11.04 -24.63
N ALA A 234 -4.64 -10.61 -23.56
CA ALA A 234 -5.28 -11.51 -22.60
C ALA A 234 -6.68 -12.00 -23.03
N CYS A 235 -7.36 -11.29 -23.92
CA CYS A 235 -8.66 -11.74 -24.46
C CYS A 235 -8.52 -12.65 -25.70
N ALA A 236 -7.32 -12.88 -26.22
CA ALA A 236 -7.11 -13.72 -27.40
C ALA A 236 -6.92 -15.22 -27.08
N SER A 237 -6.82 -15.61 -25.80
CA SER A 237 -6.55 -17.00 -25.39
C SER A 237 -7.73 -17.74 -24.74
N ASP A 238 -8.88 -17.09 -24.53
CA ASP A 238 -10.09 -17.74 -23.98
C ASP A 238 -11.15 -18.05 -25.07
N GLY A 239 -10.71 -18.22 -26.32
CA GLY A 239 -11.56 -18.51 -27.46
C GLY A 239 -10.84 -19.26 -28.56
N ALA A 240 -10.42 -20.50 -28.26
CA ALA A 240 -10.15 -21.53 -29.25
C ALA A 240 -10.71 -22.87 -28.75
#